data_AF-A0A0G0PPV8-F1
#
_entry.id   AF-A0A0G0PPV8-F1
#
_cell.length_a   1.000
_cell.length_b   1.000
_cell.length_c   1.000
_cell.angle_alpha   90.00
_cell.angle_beta   90.00
_cell.angle_gamma   90.00
#
_symmetry.space_group_name_H-M   'P 1'
#
loop_
_entity.id
_entity.type
_entity.pdbx_description
1 polymer ?
#
loop_
_entity_poly.entity_id
_entity_poly.type
_entity_poly.pdbx_seq_one_letter_code
_entity_poly.pdbx_strand_id
1 'polypeptide(L)'
;MKTEYYKPQISPYQFQKRMPNIQDENHPIQEFIRQNLGTYTLTATFLPDEHTLQTLKIPGMAAFLCVLKCGNQILAEGRSMAVISGMNKFYEKSLSYAKSQSLLDAIAKGSKILDLVPLDTAPQQNTKVSFPDIYKERETSDGITDKQKNYLLQLLRSNDASDEEIEEVEGLSKEQAAEKISFLAPSR
;
A
#
# COMPACT_ATOMS: atom_id res chain seq x y z
N MET A 1 19.29 -14.00 47.16
CA MET A 1 19.27 -14.46 45.76
C MET A 1 19.05 -13.25 44.87
N LYS A 2 20.03 -12.87 44.05
CA LYS A 2 19.90 -11.77 43.08
C LYS A 2 19.52 -12.39 41.74
N THR A 3 18.34 -12.09 41.23
CA THR A 3 17.89 -12.45 39.88
C THR A 3 18.57 -11.53 38.89
N GLU A 4 19.52 -12.06 38.11
CA GLU A 4 20.12 -11.36 36.99
C GLU A 4 19.13 -11.33 35.82
N TYR A 5 18.74 -10.13 35.41
CA TYR A 5 17.85 -9.91 34.26
C TYR A 5 18.64 -10.03 32.97
N TYR A 6 18.18 -10.90 32.06
CA TYR A 6 18.73 -11.06 30.72
C TYR A 6 18.62 -9.74 29.93
N LYS A 7 19.75 -9.17 29.50
CA LYS A 7 19.77 -8.04 28.55
C LYS A 7 19.83 -8.61 27.12
N PRO A 8 18.81 -8.38 26.28
CA PRO A 8 18.86 -8.85 24.90
C PRO A 8 20.01 -8.16 24.17
N GLN A 9 20.95 -8.95 23.64
CA GLN A 9 22.00 -8.44 22.76
C GLN A 9 21.41 -8.17 21.38
N ILE A 10 21.21 -6.88 21.08
CA ILE A 10 20.84 -6.40 19.76
C ILE A 10 22.06 -6.63 18.84
N SER A 11 21.88 -7.39 17.76
CA SER A 11 22.98 -7.68 16.83
C SER A 11 23.55 -6.39 16.24
N PRO A 12 24.88 -6.27 16.03
CA PRO A 12 25.50 -5.06 15.48
C PRO A 12 25.03 -4.71 14.05
N TYR A 13 24.29 -5.60 13.39
CA TYR A 13 23.70 -5.40 12.06
C TYR A 13 22.23 -4.96 12.08
N GLN A 14 21.60 -4.84 13.25
CA GLN A 14 20.30 -4.17 13.36
C GLN A 14 20.53 -2.66 13.30
N PHE A 15 20.71 -2.15 12.08
CA PHE A 15 20.46 -0.73 11.81
C PHE A 15 19.05 -0.44 12.29
N GLN A 16 18.93 0.27 13.42
CA GLN A 16 17.67 0.89 13.81
C GLN A 16 17.31 1.81 12.63
N LYS A 17 16.39 1.38 11.77
CA LYS A 17 15.81 2.23 10.73
C LYS A 17 15.24 3.43 11.48
N ARG A 18 15.98 4.55 11.51
CA ARG A 18 15.48 5.81 12.05
C ARG A 18 14.23 6.10 11.25
N MET A 19 13.08 6.09 11.90
CA MET A 19 11.84 6.44 11.22
C MET A 19 12.04 7.84 10.65
N PRO A 20 11.82 8.04 9.34
CA PRO A 20 11.95 9.35 8.74
C PRO A 20 11.02 10.33 9.48
N ASN A 21 11.51 11.54 9.74
CA ASN A 21 10.71 12.55 10.40
C ASN A 21 9.65 13.07 9.43
N ILE A 22 8.43 12.53 9.53
CA ILE A 22 7.29 12.91 8.68
C ILE A 22 6.87 14.37 8.94
N GLN A 23 7.26 14.96 10.08
CA GLN A 23 6.91 16.34 10.44
C GLN A 23 7.83 17.40 9.82
N ASP A 24 8.88 17.00 9.10
CA ASP A 24 9.74 17.94 8.39
C ASP A 24 8.98 18.58 7.22
N GLU A 25 8.97 19.92 7.13
CA GLU A 25 8.20 20.68 6.13
C GLU A 25 8.60 20.38 4.69
N ASN A 26 9.84 19.91 4.47
CA ASN A 26 10.39 19.52 3.18
C ASN A 26 10.25 18.02 2.89
N HIS A 27 9.52 17.26 3.72
CA HIS A 27 9.28 15.84 3.47
C HIS A 27 8.33 15.66 2.28
N PRO A 28 8.61 14.76 1.31
CA PRO A 28 7.74 14.55 0.14
C PRO A 28 6.30 14.13 0.54
N ILE A 29 6.15 13.46 1.68
CA ILE A 29 4.83 13.13 2.26
C ILE A 29 4.05 14.41 2.63
N GLN A 30 4.70 15.45 3.17
CA GLN A 30 4.02 16.71 3.48
C GLN A 30 3.56 17.41 2.21
N GLU A 31 4.34 17.35 1.12
CA GLU A 31 3.92 17.87 -0.19
C GLU A 31 2.69 17.11 -0.72
N PHE A 32 2.71 15.78 -0.66
CA PHE A 32 1.58 14.95 -1.05
C PHE A 32 0.33 15.23 -0.20
N ILE A 33 0.48 15.39 1.12
CA ILE A 33 -0.61 15.78 2.01
C ILE A 33 -1.17 17.14 1.56
N ARG A 34 -0.32 18.16 1.36
CA ARG A 34 -0.74 19.50 0.92
C ARG A 34 -1.50 19.48 -0.40
N GLN A 35 -1.09 18.66 -1.36
CA GLN A 35 -1.78 18.52 -2.65
C GLN A 35 -3.19 17.93 -2.51
N ASN A 36 -3.40 17.06 -1.51
CA ASN A 36 -4.69 16.42 -1.25
C ASN A 36 -5.57 17.18 -0.24
N LEU A 37 -5.02 18.19 0.43
CA LEU A 37 -5.77 19.08 1.31
C LEU A 37 -6.63 20.03 0.47
N GLY A 38 -7.93 20.04 0.76
CA GLY A 38 -8.87 20.90 0.05
C GLY A 38 -10.29 20.75 0.59
N THR A 39 -11.17 21.61 0.09
CA THR A 39 -12.60 21.54 0.38
C THR A 39 -13.32 21.06 -0.86
N TYR A 40 -14.03 19.94 -0.73
CA TYR A 40 -14.81 19.35 -1.81
C TYR A 40 -16.29 19.44 -1.48
N THR A 41 -17.08 20.05 -2.36
CA THR A 41 -18.53 20.12 -2.20
C THR A 41 -19.18 18.88 -2.79
N LEU A 42 -19.52 17.94 -1.91
CA LEU A 42 -20.23 16.72 -2.29
C LEU A 42 -21.73 16.86 -2.04
N THR A 43 -22.53 16.38 -2.99
CA THR A 43 -23.98 16.33 -2.88
C THR A 43 -24.42 14.88 -2.75
N ALA A 44 -25.04 14.54 -1.62
CA ALA A 44 -25.62 13.22 -1.39
C ALA A 44 -27.14 13.27 -1.61
N THR A 45 -27.64 12.45 -2.54
CA THR A 45 -29.08 12.31 -2.81
C THR A 45 -29.57 10.96 -2.33
N PHE A 46 -30.61 10.94 -1.48
CA PHE A 46 -31.19 9.71 -0.95
C PHE A 46 -32.48 9.37 -1.70
N LEU A 47 -32.57 8.14 -2.16
CA LEU A 47 -33.70 7.59 -2.92
C LEU A 47 -34.10 6.24 -2.32
N PRO A 48 -35.37 5.81 -2.50
CA PRO A 48 -35.76 4.43 -2.21
C PRO A 48 -35.01 3.45 -3.14
N ASP A 49 -34.47 2.37 -2.58
CA ASP A 49 -33.83 1.31 -3.39
C ASP A 49 -34.85 0.25 -3.80
N GLU A 50 -35.57 0.55 -4.89
CA GLU A 50 -36.58 -0.35 -5.45
C GLU A 50 -35.99 -1.69 -5.90
N HIS A 51 -34.76 -1.70 -6.40
CA HIS A 51 -34.11 -2.93 -6.86
C HIS A 51 -33.91 -3.92 -5.71
N THR A 52 -33.38 -3.44 -4.57
CA THR A 52 -33.19 -4.28 -3.38
C THR A 52 -34.53 -4.74 -2.80
N LEU A 53 -35.54 -3.86 -2.78
CA LEU A 53 -36.90 -4.20 -2.33
C LEU A 53 -37.53 -5.32 -3.19
N GLN A 54 -37.40 -5.23 -4.51
CA GLN A 54 -37.92 -6.24 -5.44
C GLN A 54 -37.15 -7.56 -5.37
N THR A 55 -35.85 -7.52 -5.08
CA THR A 55 -35.00 -8.72 -5.02
C THR A 55 -35.26 -9.53 -3.76
N LEU A 56 -35.27 -8.89 -2.59
CA LEU A 56 -35.31 -9.60 -1.32
C LEU A 56 -36.75 -9.85 -0.81
N LYS A 57 -37.71 -9.00 -1.20
CA LYS A 57 -39.15 -9.13 -0.85
C LYS A 57 -39.43 -9.43 0.64
N ILE A 58 -38.63 -8.84 1.54
CA ILE A 58 -38.77 -9.04 2.98
C ILE A 58 -39.86 -8.09 3.52
N PRO A 59 -40.90 -8.59 4.23
CA PRO A 59 -41.91 -7.74 4.85
C PRO A 59 -41.31 -6.77 5.87
N GLY A 60 -41.77 -5.52 5.84
CA GLY A 60 -41.27 -4.48 6.75
C GLY A 60 -39.85 -3.98 6.45
N MET A 61 -39.28 -4.36 5.30
CA MET A 61 -37.97 -3.86 4.88
C MET A 61 -38.07 -2.47 4.25
N ALA A 62 -37.15 -1.59 4.63
CA ALA A 62 -36.88 -0.33 3.97
C ALA A 62 -35.46 -0.39 3.39
N ALA A 63 -35.30 0.00 2.13
CA ALA A 63 -34.01 0.04 1.46
C ALA A 63 -33.73 1.46 0.93
N PHE A 64 -32.48 1.89 1.10
CA PHE A 64 -32.00 3.22 0.76
C PHE A 64 -30.87 3.13 -0.26
N LEU A 65 -30.98 3.98 -1.28
CA LEU A 65 -29.94 4.25 -2.26
C LEU A 65 -29.43 5.67 -2.03
N CYS A 66 -28.13 5.82 -1.82
CA CYS A 66 -27.45 7.10 -1.74
C CYS A 66 -26.62 7.29 -3.01
N VAL A 67 -26.95 8.31 -3.79
CA VAL A 67 -26.15 8.73 -4.96
C VAL A 67 -25.28 9.91 -4.53
N LEU A 68 -23.98 9.71 -4.54
CA LEU A 68 -22.98 10.73 -4.22
C LEU A 68 -22.51 11.40 -5.51
N LYS A 69 -22.65 12.73 -5.58
CA LYS A 69 -22.25 13.56 -6.72
C LYS A 69 -21.23 14.61 -6.30
N CYS A 70 -20.33 14.95 -7.21
CA CYS A 70 -19.47 16.12 -7.12
C CYS A 70 -19.71 16.96 -8.37
N GLY A 71 -20.22 18.18 -8.20
CA GLY A 71 -20.72 18.98 -9.32
C GLY A 71 -21.80 18.23 -10.12
N ASN A 72 -21.54 18.00 -11.41
CA ASN A 72 -22.47 17.29 -12.30
C ASN A 72 -22.15 15.80 -12.47
N GLN A 73 -21.08 15.29 -11.85
CA GLN A 73 -20.63 13.92 -12.00
C GLN A 73 -21.10 13.04 -10.83
N ILE A 74 -21.59 11.84 -11.17
CA ILE A 74 -21.89 10.80 -10.18
C ILE A 74 -20.58 10.11 -9.83
N LEU A 75 -20.24 10.13 -8.55
CA LEU A 75 -19.04 9.47 -8.04
C LEU A 75 -19.33 8.03 -7.67
N ALA A 76 -20.40 7.80 -6.89
CA ALA A 76 -20.69 6.48 -6.35
C ALA A 76 -22.15 6.32 -5.92
N GLU A 77 -22.57 5.06 -5.86
CA GLU A 77 -23.86 4.63 -5.33
C GLU A 77 -23.65 3.72 -4.12
N GLY A 78 -24.19 4.15 -2.98
CA GLY A 78 -24.22 3.39 -1.74
C GLY A 78 -25.60 2.80 -1.47
N ARG A 79 -25.66 1.57 -0.97
CA ARG A 79 -26.92 0.86 -0.67
C ARG A 79 -26.95 0.41 0.78
N SER A 80 -28.11 0.49 1.41
CA SER A 80 -28.34 -0.06 2.74
C SER A 80 -29.80 -0.43 2.92
N MET A 81 -30.08 -1.29 3.89
CA MET A 81 -31.42 -1.74 4.22
C MET A 81 -31.61 -1.89 5.73
N ALA A 82 -32.84 -1.71 6.18
CA ALA A 82 -33.27 -2.02 7.54
C ALA A 82 -34.57 -2.83 7.49
N VAL A 83 -34.68 -3.82 8.37
CA VAL A 83 -35.93 -4.59 8.55
C VAL A 83 -36.63 -4.10 9.80
N ILE A 84 -37.83 -3.57 9.63
CA ILE A 84 -38.72 -3.16 10.70
C ILE A 84 -39.55 -4.37 11.10
N SER A 85 -39.42 -4.78 12.35
CA SER A 85 -40.20 -5.86 12.96
C SER A 85 -40.89 -5.31 14.21
N GLY A 86 -42.01 -5.92 14.61
CA GLY A 86 -42.70 -5.59 15.86
C GLY A 86 -41.83 -5.78 17.12
N MET A 87 -40.70 -6.49 17.01
CA MET A 87 -39.70 -6.59 18.07
C MET A 87 -38.82 -5.33 18.20
N ASN A 88 -38.72 -4.52 17.14
CA ASN A 88 -37.90 -3.30 17.13
C ASN A 88 -38.72 -2.10 17.62
N LYS A 89 -38.58 -1.77 18.90
CA LYS A 89 -39.22 -0.61 19.53
C LYS A 89 -38.78 0.74 18.91
N PHE A 90 -37.58 0.81 18.33
CA PHE A 90 -36.97 2.05 17.83
C PHE A 90 -36.76 2.04 16.31
N TYR A 91 -37.83 1.81 15.54
CA TYR A 91 -37.75 1.71 14.08
C TYR A 91 -37.20 2.99 13.40
N GLU A 92 -37.50 4.17 13.94
CA GLU A 92 -36.98 5.45 13.42
C GLU A 92 -35.45 5.53 13.48
N LYS A 93 -34.86 5.02 14.58
CA LYS A 93 -33.40 4.96 14.72
C LYS A 93 -32.81 3.97 13.73
N SER A 94 -33.40 2.79 13.59
CA SER A 94 -32.96 1.79 12.60
C SER A 94 -32.98 2.33 11.18
N LEU A 95 -34.03 3.08 10.80
CA LEU A 95 -34.10 3.75 9.50
C LEU A 95 -33.04 4.84 9.34
N SER A 96 -32.80 5.63 10.39
CA SER A 96 -31.77 6.66 10.40
C SER A 96 -30.35 6.09 10.29
N TYR A 97 -30.11 4.92 10.92
CA TYR A 97 -28.87 4.17 10.77
C TYR A 97 -28.70 3.64 9.36
N ALA A 98 -29.72 3.00 8.78
CA ALA A 98 -29.65 2.51 7.40
C ALA A 98 -29.43 3.63 6.38
N LYS A 99 -30.12 4.77 6.54
CA LYS A 99 -29.87 5.96 5.72
C LYS A 99 -28.41 6.42 5.84
N SER A 100 -27.90 6.59 7.05
CA SER A 100 -26.50 7.00 7.28
C SER A 100 -25.50 5.98 6.72
N GLN A 101 -25.79 4.69 6.84
CA GLN A 101 -24.96 3.61 6.31
C GLN A 101 -24.91 3.61 4.79
N SER A 102 -26.02 3.95 4.10
CA SER A 102 -26.01 4.12 2.64
C SER A 102 -25.08 5.26 2.19
N LEU A 103 -24.99 6.34 2.97
CA LEU A 103 -24.04 7.43 2.71
C LEU A 103 -22.59 6.98 2.91
N LEU A 104 -22.30 6.28 4.01
CA LEU A 104 -20.96 5.77 4.30
C LEU A 104 -20.48 4.79 3.23
N ASP A 105 -21.37 3.91 2.75
CA ASP A 105 -21.08 2.99 1.64
C ASP A 105 -20.78 3.77 0.34
N ALA A 106 -21.55 4.82 0.03
CA ALA A 106 -21.29 5.68 -1.11
C ALA A 106 -19.93 6.39 -1.00
N ILE A 107 -19.58 6.90 0.17
CA ILE A 107 -18.28 7.56 0.43
C ILE A 107 -17.13 6.55 0.31
N ALA A 108 -17.26 5.36 0.87
CA ALA A 108 -16.22 4.31 0.81
C ALA A 108 -15.96 3.80 -0.61
N LYS A 109 -16.99 3.82 -1.47
CA LYS A 109 -16.85 3.52 -2.91
C LYS A 109 -16.29 4.72 -3.68
N GLY A 110 -16.78 5.93 -3.38
CA GLY A 110 -16.38 7.16 -4.03
C GLY A 110 -14.94 7.56 -3.74
N SER A 111 -14.42 7.29 -2.55
CA SER A 111 -13.03 7.59 -2.18
C SER A 111 -12.01 6.88 -3.06
N LYS A 112 -12.35 5.72 -3.63
CA LYS A 112 -11.49 4.99 -4.58
C LYS A 112 -11.46 5.61 -5.98
N ILE A 113 -12.48 6.39 -6.32
CA ILE A 113 -12.66 6.99 -7.65
C ILE A 113 -12.10 8.41 -7.70
N LEU A 114 -12.10 9.12 -6.57
CA LEU A 114 -11.59 10.49 -6.47
C LEU A 114 -10.10 10.62 -6.84
N ASP A 115 -9.30 9.56 -6.66
CA ASP A 115 -7.89 9.55 -7.12
C ASP A 115 -7.76 9.53 -8.66
N LEU A 116 -8.80 9.10 -9.37
CA LEU A 116 -8.79 8.95 -10.84
C LEU A 116 -9.50 10.10 -11.57
N VAL A 117 -10.38 10.82 -10.87
CA VAL A 117 -11.11 11.96 -11.45
C VAL A 117 -10.36 13.22 -11.08
N PRO A 118 -9.67 13.89 -12.03
CA PRO A 118 -9.11 15.20 -11.77
C PRO A 118 -10.26 16.14 -11.43
N LEU A 119 -10.36 16.51 -10.15
CA LEU A 119 -11.27 17.56 -9.72
C LEU A 119 -10.61 18.86 -10.19
N ASP A 120 -11.24 19.53 -11.16
CA ASP A 120 -10.80 20.79 -11.78
C ASP A 120 -10.78 22.00 -10.80
N THR A 121 -10.57 21.77 -9.50
CA THR A 121 -10.57 22.80 -8.46
C THR A 121 -9.21 23.46 -8.22
N ALA A 122 -8.16 23.10 -8.97
CA ALA A 122 -6.90 23.86 -9.05
C ALA A 122 -6.14 23.55 -10.35
N PRO A 123 -5.37 24.49 -10.93
CA PRO A 123 -4.57 24.20 -12.12
C PRO A 123 -3.56 23.12 -11.76
N GLN A 124 -3.77 21.91 -12.28
CA GLN A 124 -2.79 20.83 -12.23
C GLN A 124 -1.55 21.28 -12.99
N GLN A 125 -0.60 21.91 -12.28
CA GLN A 125 0.77 21.89 -12.71
C GLN A 125 1.18 20.43 -12.71
N ASN A 126 1.69 19.95 -13.84
CA ASN A 126 2.27 18.63 -14.04
C ASN A 126 3.35 18.34 -12.99
N THR A 127 2.98 17.98 -11.77
CA THR A 127 3.90 17.48 -10.76
C THR A 127 4.03 15.98 -10.97
N LYS A 128 4.88 15.63 -11.94
CA LYS A 128 5.71 14.43 -11.76
C LYS A 128 6.45 14.65 -10.45
N VAL A 129 5.89 14.18 -9.34
CA VAL A 129 6.60 14.17 -8.06
C VAL A 129 7.78 13.23 -8.26
N SER A 130 8.93 13.81 -8.55
CA SER A 130 10.20 13.09 -8.61
C SER A 130 10.46 12.64 -7.17
N PHE A 131 10.16 11.38 -6.87
CA PHE A 131 10.57 10.80 -5.59
C PHE A 131 12.08 11.05 -5.41
N PRO A 132 12.52 11.65 -4.29
CA PRO A 132 13.93 11.78 -3.99
C PRO A 132 14.58 10.39 -4.06
N ASP A 133 15.80 10.29 -4.59
CA ASP A 133 16.55 9.02 -4.76
C ASP A 133 16.70 8.17 -3.47
N ILE A 134 16.33 8.73 -2.32
CA ILE A 134 16.22 8.07 -1.02
C ILE A 134 15.15 6.95 -1.02
N TYR A 135 14.13 7.07 -1.88
CA TYR A 135 13.00 6.13 -1.98
C TYR A 135 13.01 5.26 -3.24
N LYS A 136 13.95 5.48 -4.17
CA LYS A 136 14.27 4.40 -5.11
C LYS A 136 14.77 3.26 -4.24
N GLU A 137 14.18 2.07 -4.39
CA GLU A 137 14.83 0.86 -3.90
C GLU A 137 16.28 0.99 -4.32
N ARG A 138 17.21 0.95 -3.34
CA ARG A 138 18.60 0.71 -3.68
C ARG A 138 18.53 -0.54 -4.54
N GLU A 139 18.76 -0.40 -5.84
CA GLU A 139 19.42 -1.45 -6.59
C GLU A 139 20.70 -1.66 -5.81
N THR A 140 20.63 -2.54 -4.81
CA THR A 140 21.82 -3.12 -4.25
C THR A 140 22.41 -3.79 -5.47
N SER A 141 23.42 -3.16 -6.09
CA SER A 141 24.50 -3.88 -6.72
C SER A 141 25.12 -4.69 -5.58
N ASP A 142 24.40 -5.74 -5.21
CA ASP A 142 24.68 -6.57 -4.09
C ASP A 142 25.91 -7.32 -4.59
N GLY A 143 27.08 -6.82 -4.19
CA GLY A 143 28.36 -7.42 -4.56
C GLY A 143 28.35 -8.89 -4.15
N ILE A 144 29.17 -9.69 -4.81
CA ILE A 144 29.35 -11.10 -4.48
C ILE A 144 29.43 -11.30 -2.96
N THR A 145 28.62 -12.22 -2.43
CA THR A 145 28.68 -12.51 -0.99
C THR A 145 30.02 -13.16 -0.64
N ASP A 146 30.54 -12.94 0.57
CA ASP A 146 31.79 -13.58 1.03
C ASP A 146 31.78 -15.11 0.88
N LYS A 147 30.59 -15.72 1.04
CA LYS A 147 30.40 -17.17 0.83
C LYS A 147 30.57 -17.56 -0.64
N GLN A 148 29.96 -16.82 -1.56
CA GLN A 148 30.11 -17.05 -3.00
C GLN A 148 31.55 -16.78 -3.45
N LYS A 149 32.19 -15.72 -2.93
CA LYS A 149 33.58 -15.38 -3.22
C LYS A 149 34.53 -16.50 -2.80
N ASN A 150 34.45 -16.96 -1.56
CA ASN A 150 35.31 -18.02 -1.06
C ASN A 150 35.11 -19.34 -1.81
N TYR A 151 33.86 -19.67 -2.16
CA TYR A 151 33.56 -20.89 -2.90
C TYR A 151 34.04 -20.81 -4.36
N LEU A 152 33.84 -19.68 -5.04
CA LEU A 152 34.31 -19.46 -6.40
C LEU A 152 35.85 -19.47 -6.47
N LEU A 153 36.55 -18.85 -5.52
CA LEU A 153 38.01 -18.92 -5.41
C LEU A 153 38.52 -20.35 -5.23
N GLN A 154 37.81 -21.17 -4.44
CA GLN A 154 38.15 -22.57 -4.26
C GLN A 154 37.96 -23.38 -5.55
N LEU A 155 36.86 -23.13 -6.28
CA LEU A 155 36.60 -23.77 -7.57
C LEU A 155 37.61 -23.37 -8.64
N LEU A 156 37.97 -22.09 -8.73
CA LEU A 156 38.95 -21.58 -9.69
C LEU A 156 40.34 -22.18 -9.44
N ARG A 157 40.78 -22.21 -8.17
CA ARG A 157 42.04 -22.88 -7.79
C ARG A 157 42.05 -24.39 -8.07
N SER A 158 40.89 -25.03 -8.04
CA SER A 158 40.78 -26.47 -8.32
C SER A 158 40.76 -26.78 -9.83
N ASN A 159 40.51 -25.78 -10.68
CA ASN A 159 40.47 -25.90 -12.14
C ASN A 159 41.69 -25.25 -12.83
N ASP A 160 42.78 -24.96 -12.10
CA ASP A 160 44.00 -24.30 -12.60
C ASP A 160 43.72 -22.97 -13.36
N ALA A 161 42.81 -22.15 -12.82
CA ALA A 161 42.52 -20.82 -13.35
C ALA A 161 43.74 -19.87 -13.20
N SER A 162 43.83 -18.87 -14.08
CA SER A 162 44.93 -17.89 -14.05
C SER A 162 44.79 -16.91 -12.88
N ASP A 163 45.90 -16.29 -12.46
CA ASP A 163 45.89 -15.27 -11.40
C ASP A 163 45.03 -14.04 -11.77
N GLU A 164 44.91 -13.74 -13.07
CA GLU A 164 44.04 -12.67 -13.59
C GLU A 164 42.55 -13.00 -13.37
N GLU A 165 42.13 -14.26 -13.57
CA GLU A 165 40.75 -14.70 -13.34
C GLU A 165 40.36 -14.70 -11.85
N ILE A 166 41.35 -14.83 -10.97
CA ILE A 166 41.18 -14.78 -9.51
C ILE A 166 40.93 -13.34 -9.04
N GLU A 167 41.62 -12.36 -9.61
CA GLU A 167 41.42 -10.93 -9.30
C GLU A 167 40.07 -10.41 -9.78
N GLU A 168 39.56 -10.91 -10.91
CA GLU A 168 38.25 -10.53 -11.45
C GLU A 168 37.06 -10.92 -10.54
N VAL A 169 37.25 -11.83 -9.58
CA VAL A 169 36.18 -12.29 -8.67
C VAL A 169 35.67 -11.16 -7.77
N GLU A 170 36.51 -10.18 -7.42
CA GLU A 170 36.12 -9.07 -6.53
C GLU A 170 35.11 -8.11 -7.18
N GLY A 171 35.06 -8.07 -8.51
CA GLY A 171 34.16 -7.20 -9.27
C GLY A 171 32.81 -7.83 -9.64
N LEU A 172 32.55 -9.08 -9.25
CA LEU A 172 31.36 -9.80 -9.67
C LEU A 172 30.12 -9.46 -8.84
N SER A 173 28.97 -9.39 -9.51
CA SER A 173 27.66 -9.38 -8.86
C SER A 173 27.30 -10.78 -8.34
N LYS A 174 26.35 -10.86 -7.39
CA LYS A 174 25.85 -12.15 -6.88
C LYS A 174 25.31 -13.08 -7.97
N GLU A 175 24.70 -12.53 -9.01
CA GLU A 175 24.11 -13.28 -10.11
C GLU A 175 25.21 -13.88 -11.00
N GLN A 176 26.18 -13.06 -11.40
CA GLN A 176 27.35 -13.52 -12.18
C GLN A 176 28.19 -14.54 -11.41
N ALA A 177 28.34 -14.34 -10.10
CA ALA A 177 29.04 -15.29 -9.25
C ALA A 177 28.30 -16.63 -9.17
N ALA A 178 26.98 -16.61 -9.04
CA ALA A 178 26.17 -17.83 -9.00
C ALA A 178 26.24 -18.61 -10.34
N GLU A 179 26.22 -17.90 -11.47
CA GLU A 179 26.36 -18.49 -12.80
C GLU A 179 27.75 -19.12 -13.01
N LYS A 180 28.83 -18.40 -12.67
CA LYS A 180 30.19 -18.95 -12.73
C LYS A 180 30.37 -20.16 -11.82
N ILE A 181 29.81 -20.13 -10.60
CA ILE A 181 29.82 -21.28 -9.70
C ILE A 181 29.08 -22.47 -10.32
N SER A 182 27.90 -22.27 -10.91
CA SER A 182 27.15 -23.35 -11.54
C SER A 182 27.88 -23.97 -12.72
N PHE A 183 28.66 -23.19 -13.47
CA PHE A 183 29.45 -23.67 -14.58
C PHE A 183 30.68 -24.47 -14.13
N LEU A 184 31.38 -24.00 -13.10
CA LEU A 184 32.62 -24.60 -12.59
C LEU A 184 32.39 -25.74 -11.60
N ALA A 185 31.21 -25.81 -10.99
CA ALA A 185 30.86 -26.91 -10.10
C ALA A 185 30.66 -28.20 -10.93
N PRO A 186 31.27 -29.33 -10.54
CA PRO A 186 31.06 -30.59 -11.23
C PRO A 186 29.58 -30.96 -11.17
N SER A 187 28.95 -31.11 -12.34
CA SER A 187 27.59 -31.64 -12.44
C SER A 187 27.56 -33.01 -11.78
N ARG A 188 26.75 -33.16 -10.72
CA ARG A 188 26.42 -34.47 -10.18
C ARG A 188 25.40 -35.17 -11.06
#